data_AF-A0AA42Z3C8-F1
#
_entry.id   AF-A0AA42Z3C8-F1
#
_cell.length_a   1.000
_cell.length_b   1.000
_cell.length_c   1.000
_cell.angle_alpha   90.00
_cell.angle_beta   90.00
_cell.angle_gamma   90.00
#
_symmetry.space_group_name_H-M   'P 1'
#
loop_
_entity.id
_entity.type
_entity.pdbx_description
1 polymer ?
#
loop_
_entity_poly.entity_id
_entity_poly.type
_entity_poly.pdbx_seq_one_letter_code
_entity_poly.pdbx_strand_id
1 'polypeptide(L)'
;MTPNRRVLVVEDDPGLRDFYSDVLEIGPGDRVIDDKLDVTLVESGVMAVASVEDAIRRGEPFCGGFFDLVLPGELDGIETMRRIRELDPHLFFCVVSGAETSILDTIDPIFEGSAQDWEFLAKPAGVEEIYRRALGMSARWNHRQIVEQQGERHNVLAGLGMLAAGLAHEINGPLGFVHDNLTTLKRYGERIREAMALYDQLEEALSDGRPVTDLLTQIHGFRRQKKMDFILDDLSDAIEQSIDGSSLVRDISKAMKALSPTDRVMSEAADVADCCRRALLLGSHEIRNEIDVVTSIQELPPVRCNGAELTQILLNLLVNAAHAIEGHGKIRVRTYGMNDRIVIEVEDNGCGISADRIERIFEPFFTTRASRGGSGMGLMLVRDLVEKYDGQVEVESTVGEGTLMRVELPTVAEEDRG
;
A
#
# COMPACT_ATOMS: atom_id res chain seq x y z
N MET A 1 14.25 3.52 -15.49
CA MET A 1 13.59 2.56 -16.39
C MET A 1 14.28 2.63 -17.72
N THR A 2 14.60 1.49 -18.30
CA THR A 2 15.03 1.41 -19.71
C THR A 2 13.85 1.88 -20.57
N PRO A 3 14.04 2.82 -21.51
CA PRO A 3 12.96 3.31 -22.34
C PRO A 3 12.38 2.18 -23.20
N ASN A 4 11.06 2.11 -23.31
CA ASN A 4 10.41 1.19 -24.25
C ASN A 4 10.71 1.64 -25.69
N ARG A 5 11.31 0.74 -26.46
CA ARG A 5 11.79 0.95 -27.83
C ARG A 5 11.28 -0.11 -28.80
N ARG A 6 10.25 -0.86 -28.39
CA ARG A 6 9.65 -1.91 -29.21
C ARG A 6 8.71 -1.29 -30.24
N VAL A 7 9.01 -1.47 -31.52
CA VAL A 7 8.25 -0.93 -32.65
C VAL A 7 7.68 -2.07 -33.48
N LEU A 8 6.39 -2.01 -33.77
CA LEU A 8 5.72 -2.96 -34.66
C LEU A 8 5.68 -2.38 -36.08
N VAL A 9 6.00 -3.19 -37.10
CA VAL A 9 5.89 -2.79 -38.51
C VAL A 9 4.99 -3.78 -39.23
N VAL A 10 3.90 -3.28 -39.80
CA VAL A 10 2.88 -4.04 -40.53
C VAL A 10 2.92 -3.64 -42.00
N GLU A 11 3.55 -4.47 -42.83
CA GLU A 11 3.79 -4.20 -44.26
C GLU A 11 3.87 -5.55 -44.99
N ASP A 12 3.12 -5.69 -46.09
CA ASP A 12 3.03 -6.96 -46.82
C ASP A 12 4.15 -7.14 -47.84
N ASP A 13 4.65 -6.04 -48.41
CA ASP A 13 5.78 -6.06 -49.33
C ASP A 13 7.09 -6.46 -48.60
N PRO A 14 7.72 -7.58 -48.98
CA PRO A 14 8.95 -8.04 -48.33
C PRO A 14 10.12 -7.06 -48.46
N GLY A 15 10.25 -6.37 -49.60
CA GLY A 15 11.32 -5.40 -49.82
C GLY A 15 11.15 -4.13 -48.98
N LEU A 16 9.91 -3.70 -48.76
CA LEU A 16 9.62 -2.60 -47.84
C LEU A 16 9.83 -3.01 -46.37
N ARG A 17 9.47 -4.25 -45.99
CA ARG A 17 9.77 -4.78 -44.65
C ARG A 17 11.27 -4.80 -44.35
N ASP A 18 12.08 -5.32 -45.27
CA ASP A 18 13.54 -5.33 -45.13
C ASP A 18 14.09 -3.90 -45.01
N PHE A 19 13.55 -2.97 -45.81
CA PHE A 19 13.89 -1.55 -45.71
C PHE A 19 13.56 -0.95 -44.33
N TYR A 20 12.38 -1.22 -43.76
CA TYR A 20 12.04 -0.76 -42.40
C TYR A 20 12.98 -1.37 -41.34
N SER A 21 13.33 -2.65 -41.47
CA SER A 21 14.28 -3.33 -40.58
C SER A 21 15.63 -2.60 -40.58
N ASP A 22 16.20 -2.38 -41.76
CA ASP A 22 17.48 -1.70 -41.92
C ASP A 22 17.43 -0.28 -41.33
N VAL A 23 16.38 0.48 -41.63
CA VAL A 23 16.23 1.87 -41.18
C VAL A 23 16.10 1.96 -39.65
N LEU A 24 15.32 1.07 -39.03
CA LEU A 24 14.98 1.16 -37.61
C LEU A 24 16.02 0.51 -36.69
N GLU A 25 16.69 -0.56 -37.14
CA GLU A 25 17.72 -1.24 -36.35
C GLU A 25 19.12 -0.62 -36.49
N ILE A 26 19.44 -0.07 -37.67
CA ILE A 26 20.77 0.49 -37.97
C ILE A 26 20.78 2.01 -37.78
N GLY A 27 19.68 2.69 -38.12
CA GLY A 27 19.56 4.14 -38.05
C GLY A 27 20.15 4.87 -39.27
N PRO A 28 20.02 6.22 -39.33
CA PRO A 28 20.48 7.01 -40.48
C PRO A 28 22.02 7.18 -40.53
N GLY A 29 22.65 6.63 -41.57
CA GLY A 29 24.08 6.78 -41.90
C GLY A 29 25.01 5.76 -41.23
N ASP A 30 26.32 5.79 -41.53
CA ASP A 30 27.37 4.90 -40.95
C ASP A 30 27.65 5.11 -39.44
N ARG A 31 26.71 5.70 -38.70
CA ARG A 31 26.87 5.97 -37.27
C ARG A 31 26.25 4.83 -36.47
N VAL A 32 27.08 4.10 -35.73
CA VAL A 32 26.60 3.21 -34.66
C VAL A 32 25.91 4.08 -33.61
N ILE A 33 24.58 4.04 -33.57
CA ILE A 33 23.77 4.78 -32.59
C ILE A 33 23.57 3.85 -31.37
N ASP A 34 23.80 4.37 -30.16
CA ASP A 34 23.58 3.67 -28.88
C ASP A 34 22.08 3.38 -28.62
N ASP A 35 21.19 3.89 -29.50
CA ASP A 35 19.74 3.89 -29.33
C ASP A 35 18.99 2.97 -30.29
N LYS A 36 19.38 1.69 -30.32
CA LYS A 36 18.71 0.69 -31.17
C LYS A 36 17.23 0.53 -30.80
N LEU A 37 16.37 0.52 -31.82
CA LEU A 37 14.96 0.13 -31.70
C LEU A 37 14.85 -1.39 -31.79
N ASP A 38 13.91 -1.97 -31.05
CA ASP A 38 13.55 -3.38 -31.13
C ASP A 38 12.38 -3.52 -32.10
N VAL A 39 12.60 -4.12 -33.27
CA VAL A 39 11.64 -4.09 -34.36
C VAL A 39 10.99 -5.45 -34.53
N THR A 40 9.66 -5.48 -34.54
CA THR A 40 8.88 -6.68 -34.88
C THR A 40 8.20 -6.46 -36.22
N LEU A 41 8.51 -7.30 -37.20
CA LEU A 41 7.98 -7.23 -38.56
C LEU A 41 6.87 -8.27 -38.75
N VAL A 42 5.73 -7.85 -39.30
CA VAL A 42 4.60 -8.73 -39.63
C VAL A 42 4.02 -8.38 -41.00
N GLU A 43 3.48 -9.37 -41.71
CA GLU A 43 2.99 -9.23 -43.09
C GLU A 43 1.48 -9.13 -43.24
N SER A 44 0.73 -9.27 -42.15
CA SER A 44 -0.72 -9.23 -42.19
C SER A 44 -1.30 -8.64 -40.92
N GLY A 45 -2.52 -8.10 -41.03
CA GLY A 45 -3.25 -7.56 -39.89
C GLY A 45 -3.50 -8.58 -38.79
N VAL A 46 -3.76 -9.85 -39.17
CA VAL A 46 -4.00 -10.95 -38.21
C VAL A 46 -2.75 -11.20 -37.36
N MET A 47 -1.56 -11.20 -37.98
CA MET A 47 -0.30 -11.34 -37.26
C MET A 47 0.00 -10.12 -36.38
N ALA A 48 -0.35 -8.92 -36.83
CA ALA A 48 -0.16 -7.70 -36.04
C ALA A 48 -0.95 -7.74 -34.72
N VAL A 49 -2.23 -8.11 -34.78
CA VAL A 49 -3.08 -8.26 -33.59
C VAL A 49 -2.50 -9.32 -32.65
N ALA A 50 -2.16 -10.50 -33.17
CA ALA A 50 -1.60 -11.59 -32.35
C ALA A 50 -0.28 -11.21 -31.67
N SER A 51 0.60 -10.47 -32.35
CA SER A 51 1.86 -9.97 -31.79
C SER A 51 1.63 -8.98 -30.65
N VAL A 52 0.65 -8.07 -30.78
CA VAL A 52 0.31 -7.12 -29.71
C VAL A 52 -0.28 -7.86 -28.50
N GLU A 53 -1.20 -8.80 -28.70
CA GLU A 53 -1.76 -9.61 -27.61
C GLU A 53 -0.70 -10.40 -26.83
N ASP A 54 0.26 -10.99 -27.53
CA ASP A 54 1.38 -11.71 -26.91
C ASP A 54 2.33 -10.75 -26.16
N ALA A 55 2.64 -9.58 -26.74
CA ALA A 55 3.47 -8.56 -26.11
C ALA A 55 2.85 -8.03 -24.80
N ILE A 56 1.55 -7.75 -24.79
CA ILE A 56 0.82 -7.33 -23.58
C ILE A 56 0.85 -8.43 -22.52
N ARG A 57 0.57 -9.69 -22.90
CA ARG A 57 0.60 -10.83 -21.96
C ARG A 57 1.97 -11.04 -21.32
N ARG A 58 3.05 -10.75 -22.05
CA ARG A 58 4.43 -10.83 -21.53
C ARG A 58 4.86 -9.61 -20.73
N GLY A 59 4.02 -8.57 -20.64
CA GLY A 59 4.37 -7.31 -19.98
C GLY A 59 5.40 -6.48 -20.75
N GLU A 60 5.53 -6.70 -22.05
CA GLU A 60 6.49 -6.03 -22.92
C GLU A 60 5.77 -5.32 -24.09
N PRO A 61 4.90 -4.34 -23.82
CA PRO A 61 4.08 -3.70 -24.86
C PRO A 61 4.94 -2.96 -25.91
N PHE A 62 4.38 -2.75 -27.11
CA PHE A 62 4.99 -1.91 -28.12
C PHE A 62 4.80 -0.43 -27.78
N CYS A 63 5.79 0.41 -28.10
CA CYS A 63 5.68 1.86 -27.93
C CYS A 63 4.95 2.54 -29.10
N GLY A 64 4.88 1.86 -30.24
CA GLY A 64 4.12 2.28 -31.41
C GLY A 64 4.38 1.37 -32.61
N GLY A 65 3.76 1.68 -33.73
CA GLY A 65 4.01 0.93 -34.96
C GLY A 65 3.70 1.67 -36.26
N PHE A 66 4.25 1.15 -37.35
CA PHE A 66 3.98 1.57 -38.72
C PHE A 66 2.97 0.62 -39.34
N PHE A 67 1.89 1.18 -39.90
CA PHE A 67 0.76 0.41 -40.41
C PHE A 67 0.47 0.82 -41.86
N ASP A 68 0.68 -0.10 -42.80
CA ASP A 68 0.10 0.06 -44.14
C ASP A 68 -1.43 -0.08 -44.06
N LEU A 69 -2.14 0.73 -44.85
CA LEU A 69 -3.59 0.65 -45.00
C LEU A 69 -4.01 -0.50 -45.89
N VAL A 70 -3.21 -0.81 -46.91
CA VAL A 70 -3.53 -1.86 -47.88
C VAL A 70 -2.78 -3.12 -47.46
N LEU A 71 -3.46 -3.99 -46.71
CA LEU A 71 -2.92 -5.29 -46.30
C LEU A 71 -3.69 -6.42 -46.97
N PRO A 72 -3.02 -7.52 -47.34
CA PRO A 72 -3.65 -8.71 -47.86
C PRO A 72 -4.29 -9.53 -46.73
N GLY A 73 -5.34 -10.28 -47.07
CA GLY A 73 -6.00 -11.22 -46.14
C GLY A 73 -7.31 -10.69 -45.56
N GLU A 74 -7.65 -11.19 -44.37
CA GLU A 74 -8.96 -10.97 -43.73
C GLU A 74 -9.09 -9.61 -43.03
N LEU A 75 -7.97 -9.02 -42.61
CA LEU A 75 -7.92 -7.73 -41.92
C LEU A 75 -7.11 -6.75 -42.75
N ASP A 76 -7.77 -5.71 -43.24
CA ASP A 76 -7.11 -4.55 -43.82
C ASP A 76 -6.43 -3.70 -42.73
N GLY A 77 -5.65 -2.69 -43.12
CA GLY A 77 -4.92 -1.86 -42.15
C GLY A 77 -5.83 -1.12 -41.18
N ILE A 78 -7.02 -0.69 -41.62
CA ILE A 78 -7.96 0.08 -40.81
C ILE A 78 -8.58 -0.80 -39.72
N GLU A 79 -9.09 -1.97 -40.09
CA GLU A 79 -9.63 -2.97 -39.16
C GLU A 79 -8.56 -3.44 -38.18
N THR A 80 -7.34 -3.64 -38.65
CA THR A 80 -6.18 -4.00 -37.83
C THR A 80 -5.93 -2.95 -36.74
N MET A 81 -5.86 -1.68 -37.11
CA MET A 81 -5.65 -0.59 -36.14
C MET A 81 -6.78 -0.50 -35.13
N ARG A 82 -8.04 -0.68 -35.56
CA ARG A 82 -9.19 -0.65 -34.64
C ARG A 82 -9.08 -1.74 -33.58
N ARG A 83 -8.78 -2.98 -33.97
CA ARG A 83 -8.62 -4.09 -33.02
C ARG A 83 -7.43 -3.89 -32.08
N ILE A 84 -6.29 -3.43 -32.61
CA ILE A 84 -5.12 -3.14 -31.77
C ILE A 84 -5.43 -2.01 -30.78
N ARG A 85 -6.19 -0.98 -31.18
CA ARG A 85 -6.56 0.13 -30.30
C ARG A 85 -7.47 -0.31 -29.14
N GLU A 86 -8.37 -1.25 -29.38
CA GLU A 86 -9.19 -1.86 -28.32
C GLU A 86 -8.35 -2.69 -27.33
N LEU A 87 -7.30 -3.35 -27.81
CA LEU A 87 -6.39 -4.15 -27.00
C LEU A 87 -5.37 -3.30 -26.22
N ASP A 88 -4.80 -2.29 -26.87
CA ASP A 88 -3.80 -1.38 -26.30
C ASP A 88 -4.12 0.08 -26.63
N PRO A 89 -4.82 0.78 -25.72
CA PRO A 89 -5.09 2.21 -25.83
C PRO A 89 -3.84 3.10 -25.76
N HIS A 90 -2.67 2.55 -25.40
CA HIS A 90 -1.42 3.31 -25.25
C HIS A 90 -0.48 3.15 -26.44
N LEU A 91 -0.74 2.21 -27.35
CA LEU A 91 0.04 2.04 -28.58
C LEU A 91 -0.15 3.26 -29.51
N PHE A 92 0.95 3.81 -30.01
CA PHE A 92 0.94 4.94 -30.95
C PHE A 92 0.98 4.45 -32.40
N PHE A 93 0.13 5.01 -33.27
CA PHE A 93 -0.04 4.52 -34.64
C PHE A 93 0.56 5.47 -35.68
N CYS A 94 1.51 5.00 -36.48
CA CYS A 94 2.00 5.71 -37.65
C CYS A 94 1.39 5.07 -38.91
N VAL A 95 0.45 5.77 -39.53
CA VAL A 95 -0.29 5.30 -40.70
C VAL A 95 0.49 5.62 -41.95
N VAL A 96 0.82 4.60 -42.74
CA VAL A 96 1.65 4.73 -43.93
C VAL A 96 0.78 4.58 -45.18
N SER A 97 0.70 5.60 -46.02
CA SER A 97 -0.09 5.52 -47.27
C SER A 97 0.33 6.55 -48.33
N GLY A 98 -0.11 6.35 -49.57
CA GLY A 98 0.23 7.19 -50.73
C GLY A 98 -0.65 8.43 -50.96
N ALA A 99 -1.77 8.62 -50.25
CA ALA A 99 -2.68 9.74 -50.47
C ALA A 99 -3.33 10.27 -49.18
N GLU A 100 -3.00 11.50 -48.79
CA GLU A 100 -3.37 12.12 -47.50
C GLU A 100 -4.87 12.49 -47.39
N THR A 101 -5.53 12.83 -48.51
CA THR A 101 -6.78 13.60 -48.50
C THR A 101 -8.07 12.79 -48.25
N SER A 102 -8.01 11.46 -48.19
CA SER A 102 -9.19 10.59 -47.97
C SER A 102 -9.10 9.73 -46.71
N ILE A 103 -8.00 9.81 -45.96
CA ILE A 103 -7.70 8.91 -44.85
C ILE A 103 -8.17 9.50 -43.51
N LEU A 104 -8.04 10.82 -43.33
CA LEU A 104 -8.38 11.52 -42.10
C LEU A 104 -9.82 11.22 -41.64
N ASP A 105 -10.80 11.34 -42.55
CA ASP A 105 -12.22 11.06 -42.28
C ASP A 105 -12.48 9.61 -41.85
N THR A 106 -11.59 8.69 -42.17
CA THR A 106 -11.73 7.25 -41.88
C THR A 106 -10.99 6.85 -40.60
N ILE A 107 -9.87 7.50 -40.29
CA ILE A 107 -9.00 7.16 -39.15
C ILE A 107 -9.34 7.95 -37.90
N ASP A 108 -9.67 9.25 -38.00
CA ASP A 108 -10.01 10.07 -36.84
C ASP A 108 -11.11 9.47 -35.95
N PRO A 109 -12.17 8.81 -36.48
CA PRO A 109 -13.16 8.14 -35.66
C PRO A 109 -12.62 6.99 -34.80
N ILE A 110 -11.53 6.34 -35.20
CA ILE A 110 -10.89 5.24 -34.44
C ILE A 110 -10.24 5.78 -33.16
N PHE A 111 -9.77 7.02 -33.21
CA PHE A 111 -9.04 7.67 -32.11
C PHE A 111 -9.89 8.71 -31.38
N GLU A 112 -11.20 8.76 -31.63
CA GLU A 112 -12.14 9.70 -30.99
C GLU A 112 -11.70 11.17 -31.07
N GLY A 113 -10.96 11.55 -32.12
CA GLY A 113 -10.40 12.91 -32.28
C GLY A 113 -9.14 13.19 -31.45
N SER A 114 -8.51 12.17 -30.86
CA SER A 114 -7.21 12.27 -30.20
C SER A 114 -6.09 12.39 -31.24
N ALA A 115 -5.74 13.62 -31.60
CA ALA A 115 -4.59 13.93 -32.45
C ALA A 115 -3.22 13.58 -31.81
N GLN A 116 -3.22 12.98 -30.61
CA GLN A 116 -2.01 12.62 -29.85
C GLN A 116 -1.67 11.12 -29.90
N ASP A 117 -2.51 10.29 -30.52
CA ASP A 117 -2.35 8.84 -30.53
C ASP A 117 -1.95 8.26 -31.88
N TRP A 118 -1.97 9.08 -32.93
CA TRP A 118 -1.61 8.64 -34.28
C TRP A 118 -0.98 9.76 -35.13
N GLU A 119 -0.26 9.38 -36.18
CA GLU A 119 0.26 10.31 -37.20
C GLU A 119 0.29 9.68 -38.59
N PHE A 120 0.33 10.51 -39.63
CA PHE A 120 0.41 10.09 -41.04
C PHE A 120 1.86 10.13 -41.57
N LEU A 121 2.21 9.16 -42.41
CA LEU A 121 3.46 9.07 -43.15
C LEU A 121 3.20 8.80 -44.64
N ALA A 122 3.62 9.72 -45.51
CA ALA A 122 3.41 9.60 -46.94
C ALA A 122 4.43 8.64 -47.59
N LYS A 123 3.97 7.73 -48.46
CA LYS A 123 4.85 6.91 -49.31
C LYS A 123 5.28 7.71 -50.57
N PRO A 124 6.57 7.68 -50.99
CA PRO A 124 7.71 7.05 -50.31
C PRO A 124 8.31 7.96 -49.22
N ALA A 125 8.54 7.39 -48.03
CA ALA A 125 9.15 8.10 -46.91
C ALA A 125 10.67 7.95 -46.91
N GLY A 126 11.38 9.00 -46.49
CA GLY A 126 12.84 8.97 -46.32
C GLY A 126 13.27 8.23 -45.05
N VAL A 127 14.49 7.66 -45.08
CA VAL A 127 15.12 6.98 -43.93
C VAL A 127 15.08 7.82 -42.65
N GLU A 128 15.45 9.09 -42.75
CA GLU A 128 15.49 9.99 -41.59
C GLU A 128 14.09 10.29 -41.03
N GLU A 129 13.07 10.29 -41.90
CA GLU A 129 11.70 10.54 -41.49
C GLU A 129 11.12 9.35 -40.71
N ILE A 130 11.27 8.13 -41.24
CA ILE A 130 10.85 6.89 -40.57
C ILE A 130 11.51 6.79 -39.18
N TYR A 131 12.83 6.96 -39.12
CA TYR A 131 13.57 6.87 -37.87
C TYR A 131 13.12 7.92 -36.85
N ARG A 132 12.89 9.17 -37.30
CA ARG A 132 12.41 10.26 -36.43
C ARG A 132 11.02 9.98 -35.85
N ARG A 133 10.12 9.39 -36.64
CA ARG A 133 8.77 8.98 -36.21
C ARG A 133 8.85 7.89 -35.15
N ALA A 134 9.71 6.89 -35.36
CA ALA A 134 9.94 5.79 -34.43
C ALA A 134 10.50 6.25 -33.07
N LEU A 135 11.46 7.18 -33.07
CA LEU A 135 11.94 7.79 -31.83
C LEU A 135 10.85 8.66 -31.17
N GLY A 136 10.05 9.36 -31.97
CA GLY A 136 8.92 10.17 -31.49
C GLY A 136 7.86 9.35 -30.77
N MET A 137 7.44 8.22 -31.32
CA MET A 137 6.48 7.30 -30.67
C MET A 137 7.05 6.74 -29.37
N SER A 138 8.32 6.29 -29.36
CA SER A 138 8.99 5.83 -28.14
C SER A 138 9.02 6.91 -27.07
N ALA A 139 9.43 8.13 -27.41
CA ALA A 139 9.45 9.25 -26.47
C ALA A 139 8.06 9.58 -25.91
N ARG A 140 7.03 9.63 -26.76
CA ARG A 140 5.63 9.89 -26.35
C ARG A 140 5.11 8.82 -25.40
N TRP A 141 5.31 7.54 -25.73
CA TRP A 141 4.89 6.42 -24.90
C TRP A 141 5.56 6.48 -23.52
N ASN A 142 6.89 6.62 -23.48
CA ASN A 142 7.63 6.70 -22.23
C ASN A 142 7.24 7.94 -21.41
N HIS A 143 7.01 9.07 -22.06
CA HIS A 143 6.54 10.29 -21.38
C HIS A 143 5.16 10.10 -20.77
N ARG A 144 4.23 9.46 -21.51
CA ARG A 144 2.88 9.14 -21.02
C ARG A 144 2.94 8.26 -19.77
N GLN A 145 3.76 7.22 -19.78
CA GLN A 145 3.97 6.37 -18.61
C GLN A 145 4.49 7.14 -17.39
N ILE A 146 5.41 8.10 -17.61
CA ILE A 146 5.90 8.97 -16.54
C ILE A 146 4.78 9.87 -16.02
N VAL A 147 3.97 10.46 -16.91
CA VAL A 147 2.87 11.36 -16.54
C VAL A 147 1.74 10.62 -15.82
N GLU A 148 1.38 9.42 -16.25
CA GLU A 148 0.39 8.55 -15.58
C GLU A 148 0.88 8.19 -14.18
N GLN A 149 2.14 7.74 -14.04
CA GLN A 149 2.75 7.49 -12.73
C GLN A 149 2.81 8.75 -11.86
N GLN A 150 3.02 9.93 -12.45
CA GLN A 150 3.02 11.21 -11.73
C GLN A 150 1.60 11.68 -11.36
N GLY A 151 0.60 11.39 -12.18
CA GLY A 151 -0.82 11.69 -11.93
C GLY A 151 -1.37 10.82 -10.80
N GLU A 152 -1.03 9.53 -10.78
CA GLU A 152 -1.29 8.63 -9.65
C GLU A 152 -0.62 9.16 -8.37
N ARG A 153 0.65 9.56 -8.45
CA ARG A 153 1.36 10.20 -7.32
C ARG A 153 0.69 11.48 -6.85
N HIS A 154 0.20 12.33 -7.75
CA HIS A 154 -0.47 13.58 -7.38
C HIS A 154 -1.86 13.35 -6.79
N ASN A 155 -2.63 12.35 -7.26
CA ASN A 155 -3.90 11.96 -6.64
C ASN A 155 -3.70 11.39 -5.23
N VAL A 156 -2.64 10.60 -5.03
CA VAL A 156 -2.22 10.15 -3.70
C VAL A 156 -1.80 11.32 -2.81
N LEU A 157 -1.00 12.26 -3.33
CA LEU A 157 -0.55 13.47 -2.61
C LEU A 157 -1.69 14.46 -2.30
N ALA A 158 -2.66 14.61 -3.18
CA ALA A 158 -3.85 15.45 -2.98
C ALA A 158 -4.77 14.86 -1.90
N GLY A 159 -4.92 13.53 -1.86
CA GLY A 159 -5.54 12.81 -0.74
C GLY A 159 -4.75 13.00 0.57
N LEU A 160 -3.42 12.93 0.52
CA LEU A 160 -2.51 13.15 1.65
C LEU A 160 -2.57 14.59 2.21
N GLY A 161 -2.82 15.61 1.39
CA GLY A 161 -2.90 17.01 1.83
C GLY A 161 -4.08 17.31 2.76
N MET A 162 -5.23 16.66 2.56
CA MET A 162 -6.39 16.74 3.46
C MET A 162 -6.18 15.92 4.74
N LEU A 163 -5.47 14.78 4.62
CA LEU A 163 -5.13 13.90 5.75
C LEU A 163 -4.04 14.48 6.66
N ALA A 164 -3.10 15.26 6.12
CA ALA A 164 -2.02 15.87 6.89
C ALA A 164 -2.53 16.84 7.97
N ALA A 165 -3.64 17.55 7.73
CA ALA A 165 -4.25 18.45 8.71
C ALA A 165 -4.95 17.66 9.84
N GLY A 166 -5.63 16.56 9.51
CA GLY A 166 -6.25 15.66 10.49
C GLY A 166 -5.23 14.90 11.33
N LEU A 167 -4.20 14.33 10.68
CA LEU A 167 -3.09 13.64 11.33
C LEU A 167 -2.26 14.57 12.22
N ALA A 168 -2.02 15.81 11.82
CA ALA A 168 -1.34 16.78 12.68
C ALA A 168 -2.16 17.05 13.95
N HIS A 169 -3.48 17.12 13.85
CA HIS A 169 -4.36 17.27 15.01
C HIS A 169 -4.33 16.03 15.91
N GLU A 170 -4.37 14.83 15.33
CA GLU A 170 -4.32 13.55 16.04
C GLU A 170 -2.96 13.20 16.64
N ILE A 171 -1.86 13.74 16.12
CA ILE A 171 -0.53 13.64 16.74
C ILE A 171 -0.40 14.65 17.88
N ASN A 172 -0.86 15.88 17.68
CA ASN A 172 -0.69 16.95 18.67
C ASN A 172 -1.49 16.71 19.95
N GLY A 173 -2.64 16.01 19.88
CA GLY A 173 -3.41 15.60 21.05
C GLY A 173 -2.61 14.78 22.06
N PRO A 174 -2.19 13.53 21.73
CA PRO A 174 -1.39 12.68 22.61
C PRO A 174 -0.06 13.33 22.99
N LEU A 175 0.59 14.07 22.08
CA LEU A 175 1.82 14.79 22.40
C LEU A 175 1.59 15.85 23.49
N GLY A 176 0.44 16.53 23.46
CA GLY A 176 0.01 17.48 24.49
C GLY A 176 -0.18 16.82 25.85
N PHE A 177 -0.93 15.71 25.91
CA PHE A 177 -1.15 14.96 27.15
C PHE A 177 0.16 14.42 27.75
N VAL A 178 1.07 13.90 26.90
CA VAL A 178 2.40 13.45 27.32
C VAL A 178 3.20 14.62 27.92
N HIS A 179 3.21 15.78 27.27
CA HIS A 179 3.91 16.95 27.78
C HIS A 179 3.35 17.39 29.16
N ASP A 180 2.03 17.48 29.29
CA ASP A 180 1.38 17.92 30.52
C ASP A 180 1.63 16.96 31.68
N ASN A 181 1.58 15.65 31.40
CA ASN A 181 1.89 14.60 32.36
C ASN A 181 3.37 14.66 32.79
N LEU A 182 4.32 14.75 31.86
CA LEU A 182 5.75 14.90 32.19
C LEU A 182 6.02 16.15 33.04
N THR A 183 5.33 17.25 32.76
CA THR A 183 5.44 18.49 33.54
C THR A 183 4.89 18.31 34.96
N THR A 184 3.78 17.58 35.10
CA THR A 184 3.19 17.23 36.40
C THR A 184 4.08 16.27 37.19
N LEU A 185 4.61 15.23 36.55
CA LEU A 185 5.55 14.27 37.12
C LEU A 185 6.82 14.95 37.64
N LYS A 186 7.36 15.93 36.91
CA LYS A 186 8.49 16.75 37.38
C LYS A 186 8.18 17.43 38.71
N ARG A 187 7.01 18.05 38.83
CA ARG A 187 6.54 18.72 40.06
C ARG A 187 6.28 17.73 41.19
N TYR A 188 5.80 16.53 40.88
CA TYR A 188 5.66 15.45 41.86
C TYR A 188 7.03 15.02 42.39
N GLY A 189 8.01 14.81 41.51
CA GLY A 189 9.37 14.47 41.90
C GLY A 189 10.03 15.50 42.82
N GLU A 190 9.79 16.81 42.61
CA GLU A 190 10.27 17.87 43.52
C GLU A 190 9.65 17.75 44.92
N ARG A 191 8.34 17.51 45.01
CA ARG A 191 7.64 17.35 46.29
C ARG A 191 8.04 16.07 47.02
N ILE A 192 8.26 14.99 46.29
CA ILE A 192 8.75 13.72 46.84
C ILE A 192 10.16 13.91 47.40
N ARG A 193 11.04 14.63 46.68
CA ARG A 193 12.39 14.95 47.16
C ARG A 193 12.37 15.79 48.44
N GLU A 194 11.50 16.80 48.52
CA GLU A 194 11.29 17.60 49.74
C GLU A 194 10.80 16.73 50.91
N ALA A 195 9.89 15.77 50.66
CA ALA A 195 9.43 14.84 51.68
C ALA A 195 10.54 13.92 52.17
N MET A 196 11.34 13.36 51.25
CA MET A 196 12.49 12.50 51.59
C MET A 196 13.49 13.25 52.48
N ALA A 197 13.78 14.51 52.19
CA ALA A 197 14.67 15.32 53.03
C ALA A 197 14.16 15.52 54.47
N LEU A 198 12.84 15.57 54.69
CA LEU A 198 12.25 15.60 56.03
C LEU A 198 12.36 14.25 56.74
N TYR A 199 12.23 13.14 56.01
CA TYR A 199 12.44 11.80 56.55
C TYR A 199 13.92 11.53 56.88
N ASP A 200 14.86 12.02 56.07
CA ASP A 200 16.29 11.93 56.35
C ASP A 200 16.65 12.68 57.64
N GLN A 201 16.10 13.88 57.84
CA GLN A 201 16.26 14.65 59.09
C GLN A 201 15.67 13.91 60.30
N LEU A 202 14.60 13.15 60.10
CA LEU A 202 13.96 12.36 61.15
C LEU A 202 14.85 11.20 61.56
N GLU A 203 15.41 10.49 60.58
CA GLU A 203 16.34 9.39 60.81
C GLU A 203 17.61 9.85 61.54
N GLU A 204 18.17 11.01 61.16
CA GLU A 204 19.31 11.63 61.84
C GLU A 204 18.96 12.03 63.29
N ALA A 205 17.83 12.70 63.49
CA ALA A 205 17.40 13.11 64.84
C ALA A 205 17.15 11.93 65.77
N LEU A 206 16.57 10.83 65.26
CA LEU A 206 16.40 9.59 66.01
C LEU A 206 17.74 8.95 66.37
N SER A 207 18.69 8.94 65.44
CA SER A 207 20.04 8.41 65.65
C SER A 207 20.81 9.18 66.72
N ASP A 208 20.63 10.50 66.77
CA ASP A 208 21.26 11.40 67.75
C ASP A 208 20.54 11.45 69.11
N GLY A 209 19.38 10.78 69.25
CA GLY A 209 18.54 10.85 70.45
C GLY A 209 17.89 12.21 70.69
N ARG A 210 17.73 13.03 69.63
CA ARG A 210 17.08 14.34 69.69
C ARG A 210 15.55 14.19 69.72
N PRO A 211 14.80 15.10 70.37
CA PRO A 211 13.34 15.08 70.33
C PRO A 211 12.82 15.36 68.90
N VAL A 212 11.87 14.55 68.43
CA VAL A 212 11.37 14.57 67.04
C VAL A 212 9.94 15.12 66.88
N THR A 213 9.29 15.55 67.95
CA THR A 213 7.87 15.98 67.96
C THR A 213 7.57 17.12 66.98
N ASP A 214 8.47 18.12 66.90
CA ASP A 214 8.29 19.25 65.98
C ASP A 214 8.47 18.81 64.52
N LEU A 215 9.41 17.91 64.25
CA LEU A 215 9.67 17.38 62.92
C LEU A 215 8.54 16.47 62.43
N LEU A 216 7.98 15.62 63.30
CA LEU A 216 6.78 14.83 62.99
C LEU A 216 5.58 15.73 62.66
N THR A 217 5.43 16.85 63.37
CA THR A 217 4.39 17.84 63.09
C THR A 217 4.60 18.49 61.72
N GLN A 218 5.84 18.82 61.37
CA GLN A 218 6.20 19.34 60.04
C GLN A 218 5.94 18.32 58.92
N ILE A 219 6.31 17.06 59.11
CA ILE A 219 6.06 15.97 58.14
C ILE A 219 4.56 15.78 57.90
N HIS A 220 3.76 15.68 58.97
CA HIS A 220 2.31 15.57 58.85
C HIS A 220 1.68 16.80 58.16
N GLY A 221 2.16 18.00 58.51
CA GLY A 221 1.75 19.25 57.87
C GLY A 221 2.06 19.26 56.37
N PHE A 222 3.28 18.87 56.00
CA PHE A 222 3.74 18.79 54.62
C PHE A 222 2.94 17.76 53.81
N ARG A 223 2.75 16.55 54.34
CA ARG A 223 1.98 15.46 53.69
C ARG A 223 0.56 15.93 53.34
N ARG A 224 -0.10 16.63 54.28
CA ARG A 224 -1.45 17.16 54.09
C ARG A 224 -1.47 18.36 53.13
N GLN A 225 -0.59 19.33 53.32
CA GLN A 225 -0.56 20.57 52.52
C GLN A 225 -0.23 20.30 51.05
N LYS A 226 0.72 19.40 50.80
CA LYS A 226 1.16 19.05 49.44
C LYS A 226 0.32 17.94 48.80
N LYS A 227 -0.64 17.37 49.54
CA LYS A 227 -1.50 16.25 49.12
C LYS A 227 -0.68 15.04 48.64
N MET A 228 0.24 14.57 49.47
CA MET A 228 1.19 13.52 49.06
C MET A 228 0.49 12.20 48.69
N ASP A 229 -0.60 11.85 49.37
CA ASP A 229 -1.33 10.61 49.09
C ASP A 229 -1.90 10.63 47.65
N PHE A 230 -2.52 11.75 47.25
CA PHE A 230 -2.98 11.95 45.88
C PHE A 230 -1.84 11.89 44.86
N ILE A 231 -0.68 12.47 45.18
CA ILE A 231 0.49 12.46 44.27
C ILE A 231 0.96 11.03 44.03
N LEU A 232 1.02 10.22 45.08
CA LEU A 232 1.49 8.83 44.98
C LEU A 232 0.51 7.96 44.19
N ASP A 233 -0.80 8.20 44.34
CA ASP A 233 -1.85 7.51 43.58
C ASP A 233 -1.83 7.93 42.09
N ASP A 234 -1.75 9.24 41.81
CA ASP A 234 -1.78 9.82 40.45
C ASP A 234 -0.47 9.59 39.67
N LEU A 235 0.63 9.24 40.35
CA LEU A 235 1.94 9.03 39.72
C LEU A 235 1.88 7.90 38.69
N SER A 236 1.25 6.78 39.04
CA SER A 236 1.13 5.62 38.16
C SER A 236 0.28 5.94 36.94
N ASP A 237 -0.88 6.57 37.15
CA ASP A 237 -1.80 6.96 36.07
C ASP A 237 -1.13 7.92 35.08
N ALA A 238 -0.39 8.93 35.58
CA ALA A 238 0.31 9.89 34.72
C ALA A 238 1.44 9.25 33.91
N ILE A 239 2.14 8.23 34.45
CA ILE A 239 3.18 7.49 33.74
C ILE A 239 2.55 6.60 32.66
N GLU A 240 1.51 5.85 33.00
CA GLU A 240 0.80 4.96 32.08
C GLU A 240 0.22 5.73 30.90
N GLN A 241 -0.50 6.82 31.17
CA GLN A 241 -1.03 7.71 30.12
C GLN A 241 0.06 8.33 29.23
N SER A 242 1.24 8.60 29.79
CA SER A 242 2.37 9.11 29.00
C SER A 242 2.96 8.04 28.07
N ILE A 243 3.01 6.78 28.53
CA ILE A 243 3.47 5.64 27.72
C ILE A 243 2.48 5.36 26.60
N ASP A 244 1.19 5.41 26.89
CA ASP A 244 0.11 5.21 25.90
C ASP A 244 0.14 6.30 24.84
N GLY A 245 0.20 7.58 25.25
CA GLY A 245 0.31 8.70 24.34
C GLY A 245 1.56 8.63 23.45
N SER A 246 2.70 8.20 24.01
CA SER A 246 3.93 8.00 23.24
C SER A 246 3.82 6.83 22.25
N SER A 247 3.14 5.76 22.63
CA SER A 247 2.90 4.59 21.79
C SER A 247 2.00 4.93 20.59
N LEU A 248 0.93 5.68 20.83
CA LEU A 248 0.06 6.19 19.77
C LEU A 248 0.81 7.05 18.74
N VAL A 249 1.64 7.99 19.21
CA VAL A 249 2.47 8.83 18.31
C VAL A 249 3.42 7.98 17.47
N ARG A 250 4.03 6.95 18.07
CA ARG A 250 4.92 6.02 17.36
C ARG A 250 4.16 5.22 16.30
N ASP A 251 2.95 4.76 16.58
CA ASP A 251 2.17 3.93 15.66
C ASP A 251 1.60 4.75 14.50
N ILE A 252 1.17 6.00 14.76
CA ILE A 252 0.84 6.97 13.70
C ILE A 252 2.07 7.21 12.81
N SER A 253 3.27 7.39 13.40
CA SER A 253 4.50 7.61 12.64
C SER A 253 4.89 6.40 11.78
N LYS A 254 4.69 5.17 12.27
CA LYS A 254 4.90 3.94 11.50
C LYS A 254 3.92 3.83 10.33
N ALA A 255 2.63 4.11 10.57
CA ALA A 255 1.63 4.12 9.51
C ALA A 255 1.96 5.16 8.42
N MET A 256 2.43 6.35 8.81
CA MET A 256 2.89 7.36 7.85
C MET A 256 4.12 6.91 7.05
N LYS A 257 5.06 6.19 7.66
CA LYS A 257 6.21 5.61 6.95
C LYS A 257 5.81 4.49 5.99
N ALA A 258 4.82 3.66 6.34
CA ALA A 258 4.31 2.63 5.45
C ALA A 258 3.61 3.20 4.20
N LEU A 259 3.11 4.44 4.28
CA LEU A 259 2.53 5.19 3.17
C LEU A 259 3.58 5.96 2.33
N SER A 260 4.82 6.02 2.80
CA SER A 260 5.93 6.62 2.04
C SER A 260 6.35 5.65 0.93
N PRO A 261 6.47 6.09 -0.33
CA PRO A 261 6.92 5.24 -1.46
C PRO A 261 8.35 4.69 -1.38
N THR A 262 9.01 4.83 -0.22
CA THR A 262 10.40 4.43 0.00
C THR A 262 10.40 3.15 0.80
N ASP A 263 10.22 2.04 0.09
CA ASP A 263 10.88 0.74 0.33
C ASP A 263 10.10 -0.37 -0.40
N ARG A 264 10.09 -0.31 -1.74
CA ARG A 264 9.91 -1.52 -2.55
C ARG A 264 11.18 -2.37 -2.43
N VAL A 265 11.37 -3.05 -1.30
CA VAL A 265 12.32 -4.17 -1.21
C VAL A 265 11.53 -5.47 -1.39
N MET A 266 11.78 -6.09 -2.54
CA MET A 266 11.68 -7.51 -2.89
C MET A 266 10.85 -8.42 -1.97
N SER A 267 9.79 -9.00 -2.54
CA SER A 267 9.04 -10.17 -2.10
C SER A 267 9.93 -11.26 -1.46
N GLU A 268 9.91 -11.39 -0.14
CA GLU A 268 10.35 -12.60 0.57
C GLU A 268 9.11 -13.42 0.91
N ALA A 269 9.13 -14.73 0.64
CA ALA A 269 8.01 -15.60 0.99
C ALA A 269 7.87 -15.66 2.53
N ALA A 270 6.69 -15.35 3.06
CA ALA A 270 6.46 -15.29 4.51
C ALA A 270 5.89 -16.58 5.06
N ASP A 271 6.40 -16.98 6.22
CA ASP A 271 5.83 -18.03 7.06
C ASP A 271 4.63 -17.48 7.85
N VAL A 272 3.44 -18.01 7.57
CA VAL A 272 2.19 -17.57 8.21
C VAL A 272 2.16 -17.89 9.70
N ALA A 273 2.69 -19.04 10.10
CA ALA A 273 2.73 -19.44 11.50
C ALA A 273 3.65 -18.50 12.31
N ASP A 274 4.79 -18.11 11.73
CA ASP A 274 5.69 -17.15 12.36
C ASP A 274 5.07 -15.76 12.48
N CYS A 275 4.40 -15.28 11.42
CA CYS A 275 3.69 -14.01 11.45
C CYS A 275 2.56 -14.01 12.49
N CYS A 276 1.81 -15.11 12.63
CA CYS A 276 0.79 -15.28 13.67
C CYS A 276 1.38 -15.19 15.07
N ARG A 277 2.49 -15.89 15.35
CA ARG A 277 3.18 -15.83 16.64
C ARG A 277 3.65 -14.41 16.97
N ARG A 278 4.22 -13.69 15.98
CA ARG A 278 4.65 -12.30 16.15
C ARG A 278 3.48 -11.36 16.42
N ALA A 279 2.39 -11.48 15.68
CA ALA A 279 1.21 -10.63 15.86
C ALA A 279 0.57 -10.83 17.23
N LEU A 280 0.48 -12.08 17.70
CA LEU A 280 0.00 -12.41 19.05
C LEU A 280 0.89 -11.82 20.14
N LEU A 281 2.21 -11.87 19.97
CA LEU A 281 3.16 -11.26 20.90
C LEU A 281 3.01 -9.74 20.93
N LEU A 282 2.93 -9.08 19.76
CA LEU A 282 2.82 -7.62 19.64
C LEU A 282 1.47 -7.10 20.15
N GLY A 283 0.38 -7.82 19.88
CA GLY A 283 -0.97 -7.47 20.31
C GLY A 283 -1.28 -7.81 21.77
N SER A 284 -0.39 -8.51 22.47
CA SER A 284 -0.61 -8.97 23.85
C SER A 284 -0.94 -7.85 24.84
N HIS A 285 -0.46 -6.61 24.60
CA HIS A 285 -0.76 -5.46 25.43
C HIS A 285 -2.17 -4.89 25.22
N GLU A 286 -2.73 -5.04 24.02
CA GLU A 286 -4.10 -4.60 23.68
C GLU A 286 -5.14 -5.66 24.06
N ILE A 287 -4.73 -6.92 24.15
CA ILE A 287 -5.56 -8.04 24.58
C ILE A 287 -5.57 -8.07 26.12
N ARG A 288 -6.66 -7.57 26.73
CA ARG A 288 -6.80 -7.54 28.18
C ARG A 288 -6.82 -8.95 28.79
N ASN A 289 -6.40 -9.07 30.05
CA ASN A 289 -6.28 -10.34 30.77
C ASN A 289 -7.59 -11.15 30.86
N GLU A 290 -8.75 -10.49 30.70
CA GLU A 290 -10.07 -11.14 30.72
C GLU A 290 -10.42 -11.87 29.41
N ILE A 291 -9.58 -11.76 28.37
CA ILE A 291 -9.81 -12.34 27.04
C ILE A 291 -8.95 -13.60 26.83
N ASP A 292 -9.60 -14.74 26.67
CA ASP A 292 -8.93 -16.01 26.37
C ASP A 292 -8.56 -16.09 24.88
N VAL A 293 -7.27 -16.22 24.56
CA VAL A 293 -6.81 -16.43 23.19
C VAL A 293 -6.56 -17.91 22.93
N VAL A 294 -7.27 -18.48 21.96
CA VAL A 294 -7.13 -19.88 21.56
C VAL A 294 -6.63 -19.96 20.13
N THR A 295 -5.50 -20.64 19.93
CA THR A 295 -4.85 -20.76 18.63
C THR A 295 -4.94 -22.18 18.09
N SER A 296 -5.14 -22.28 16.77
CA SER A 296 -5.02 -23.51 15.99
C SER A 296 -4.27 -23.18 14.71
N ILE A 297 -2.95 -23.13 14.82
CA ILE A 297 -2.06 -22.70 13.74
C ILE A 297 -1.46 -23.94 13.08
N GLN A 298 -1.78 -24.19 11.82
CA GLN A 298 -1.15 -25.24 11.02
C GLN A 298 0.18 -24.75 10.43
N GLU A 299 1.13 -25.66 10.28
CA GLU A 299 2.34 -25.46 9.48
C GLU A 299 1.93 -25.55 8.00
N LEU A 300 2.13 -24.46 7.26
CA LEU A 300 1.65 -24.29 5.89
C LEU A 300 2.79 -23.82 4.98
N PRO A 301 2.70 -24.02 3.66
CA PRO A 301 3.65 -23.45 2.71
C PRO A 301 3.75 -21.92 2.87
N PRO A 302 4.90 -21.31 2.55
CA PRO A 302 5.05 -19.87 2.64
C PRO A 302 4.20 -19.17 1.57
N VAL A 303 3.76 -17.95 1.89
CA VAL A 303 2.96 -17.08 0.99
C VAL A 303 3.81 -15.97 0.41
N ARG A 304 3.48 -15.52 -0.81
CA ARG A 304 4.20 -14.44 -1.49
C ARG A 304 3.81 -13.07 -0.93
N CYS A 305 4.16 -12.78 0.31
CA CYS A 305 3.89 -11.50 0.95
C CYS A 305 5.03 -11.05 1.87
N ASN A 306 5.16 -9.75 2.09
CA ASN A 306 6.09 -9.23 3.08
C ASN A 306 5.62 -9.65 4.48
N GLY A 307 6.48 -10.36 5.23
CA GLY A 307 6.14 -10.86 6.57
C GLY A 307 5.77 -9.76 7.58
N ALA A 308 6.32 -8.54 7.44
CA ALA A 308 5.93 -7.41 8.27
C ALA A 308 4.51 -6.92 7.95
N GLU A 309 4.13 -6.91 6.67
CA GLU A 309 2.79 -6.55 6.23
C GLU A 309 1.76 -7.61 6.63
N LEU A 310 2.11 -8.91 6.52
CA LEU A 310 1.26 -10.00 7.02
C LEU A 310 1.08 -9.94 8.54
N THR A 311 2.15 -9.66 9.27
CA THR A 311 2.09 -9.42 10.73
C THR A 311 1.18 -8.22 11.05
N GLN A 312 1.20 -7.17 10.23
CA GLN A 312 0.35 -5.99 10.41
C GLN A 312 -1.14 -6.29 10.13
N ILE A 313 -1.46 -7.10 9.11
CA ILE A 313 -2.82 -7.58 8.86
C ILE A 313 -3.34 -8.29 10.12
N LEU A 314 -2.59 -9.28 10.61
CA LEU A 314 -2.95 -10.08 11.77
C LEU A 314 -3.12 -9.23 13.04
N LEU A 315 -2.21 -8.28 13.27
CA LEU A 315 -2.28 -7.37 14.41
C LEU A 315 -3.57 -6.54 14.39
N ASN A 316 -3.94 -5.97 13.23
CA ASN A 316 -5.15 -5.17 13.11
C ASN A 316 -6.42 -6.00 13.37
N LEU A 317 -6.46 -7.25 12.89
CA LEU A 317 -7.57 -8.16 13.15
C LEU A 317 -7.66 -8.52 14.64
N LEU A 318 -6.54 -8.85 15.29
CA LEU A 318 -6.48 -9.18 16.71
C LEU A 318 -6.90 -8.02 17.61
N VAL A 319 -6.42 -6.81 17.31
CA VAL A 319 -6.76 -5.61 18.08
C VAL A 319 -8.25 -5.27 17.91
N ASN A 320 -8.80 -5.40 16.70
CA ASN A 320 -10.24 -5.19 16.50
C ASN A 320 -11.10 -6.23 17.22
N ALA A 321 -10.69 -7.50 17.22
CA ALA A 321 -11.33 -8.55 17.99
C ALA A 321 -11.32 -8.25 19.49
N ALA A 322 -10.17 -7.85 20.05
CA ALA A 322 -10.04 -7.47 21.47
C ALA A 322 -10.90 -6.25 21.83
N HIS A 323 -11.02 -5.30 20.91
CA HIS A 323 -11.83 -4.11 21.05
C HIS A 323 -13.34 -4.35 21.00
N ALA A 324 -13.78 -5.40 20.30
CA ALA A 324 -15.18 -5.78 20.20
C ALA A 324 -15.70 -6.45 21.49
N ILE A 325 -14.81 -7.04 22.28
CA ILE A 325 -15.15 -7.73 23.53
C ILE A 325 -15.25 -6.71 24.68
N GLU A 326 -16.38 -6.70 25.38
CA GLU A 326 -16.56 -5.96 26.65
C GLU A 326 -16.48 -6.94 27.83
N GLY A 327 -15.49 -6.79 28.71
CA GLY A 327 -15.26 -7.72 29.83
C GLY A 327 -14.60 -9.03 29.41
N HIS A 328 -15.13 -10.16 29.88
CA HIS A 328 -14.60 -11.49 29.58
C HIS A 328 -15.01 -11.96 28.19
N GLY A 329 -14.07 -12.53 27.44
CA GLY A 329 -14.37 -13.06 26.13
C GLY A 329 -13.29 -13.98 25.60
N LYS A 330 -13.38 -14.28 24.31
CA LYS A 330 -12.53 -15.25 23.65
C LYS A 330 -12.21 -14.80 22.23
N ILE A 331 -10.94 -14.87 21.88
CA ILE A 331 -10.45 -14.71 20.51
C ILE A 331 -9.93 -16.07 20.04
N ARG A 332 -10.39 -16.54 18.88
CA ARG A 332 -9.89 -17.76 18.24
C ARG A 332 -9.14 -17.39 16.97
N VAL A 333 -7.88 -17.84 16.88
CA VAL A 333 -7.04 -17.68 15.68
C VAL A 333 -6.85 -19.04 15.03
N ARG A 334 -7.23 -19.20 13.77
CA ARG A 334 -7.04 -20.44 13.00
C ARG A 334 -6.27 -20.17 11.73
N THR A 335 -5.35 -21.07 11.38
CA THR A 335 -4.75 -21.11 10.04
C THR A 335 -4.89 -22.50 9.46
N TYR A 336 -5.25 -22.60 8.19
CA TYR A 336 -5.35 -23.86 7.47
C TYR A 336 -5.18 -23.66 5.96
N GLY A 337 -4.74 -24.71 5.27
CA GLY A 337 -4.72 -24.74 3.82
C GLY A 337 -6.10 -25.13 3.27
N MET A 338 -6.55 -24.46 2.22
CA MET A 338 -7.76 -24.78 1.48
C MET A 338 -7.49 -24.63 -0.02
N ASN A 339 -7.37 -25.75 -0.73
CA ASN A 339 -6.94 -25.80 -2.14
C ASN A 339 -5.58 -25.08 -2.32
N ASP A 340 -5.48 -24.15 -3.26
CA ASP A 340 -4.28 -23.35 -3.56
C ASP A 340 -4.21 -22.04 -2.74
N ARG A 341 -4.89 -22.00 -1.59
CA ARG A 341 -4.98 -20.83 -0.71
C ARG A 341 -4.68 -21.21 0.73
N ILE A 342 -4.09 -20.27 1.45
CA ILE A 342 -4.02 -20.28 2.90
C ILE A 342 -5.11 -19.40 3.45
N VAL A 343 -5.83 -19.93 4.42
CA VAL A 343 -6.87 -19.22 5.14
C VAL A 343 -6.37 -18.90 6.54
N ILE A 344 -6.56 -17.64 6.92
CA ILE A 344 -6.30 -17.11 8.26
C ILE A 344 -7.63 -16.56 8.79
N GLU A 345 -8.07 -17.10 9.93
CA GLU A 345 -9.30 -16.67 10.58
C GLU A 345 -8.99 -16.07 11.96
N VAL A 346 -9.62 -14.92 12.24
CA VAL A 346 -9.67 -14.31 13.56
C VAL A 346 -11.13 -14.14 13.94
N GLU A 347 -11.56 -14.88 14.97
CA GLU A 347 -12.94 -14.93 15.45
C GLU A 347 -13.00 -14.38 16.89
N ASP A 348 -13.87 -13.42 17.14
CA ASP A 348 -14.21 -12.93 18.48
C ASP A 348 -15.66 -13.25 18.84
N ASN A 349 -15.95 -13.27 20.14
CA ASN A 349 -17.31 -13.35 20.68
C ASN A 349 -17.78 -12.01 21.27
N GLY A 350 -17.36 -10.91 20.66
CA GLY A 350 -17.65 -9.55 21.11
C GLY A 350 -19.02 -9.04 20.66
N CYS A 351 -19.16 -7.72 20.55
CA CYS A 351 -20.44 -7.08 20.27
C CYS A 351 -21.01 -7.34 18.86
N GLY A 352 -20.20 -7.88 17.94
CA GLY A 352 -20.57 -8.07 16.55
C GLY A 352 -20.79 -6.77 15.77
N ILE A 353 -21.14 -6.91 14.49
CA ILE A 353 -21.33 -5.85 13.50
C ILE A 353 -22.72 -6.02 12.88
N SER A 354 -23.47 -4.93 12.74
CA SER A 354 -24.78 -4.97 12.10
C SER A 354 -24.65 -5.04 10.57
N ALA A 355 -25.60 -5.73 9.91
CA ALA A 355 -25.55 -5.99 8.47
C ALA A 355 -25.44 -4.71 7.62
N ASP A 356 -26.05 -3.60 8.05
CA ASP A 356 -25.99 -2.29 7.41
C ASP A 356 -24.59 -1.64 7.44
N ARG A 357 -23.69 -2.16 8.28
CA ARG A 357 -22.33 -1.63 8.47
C ARG A 357 -21.25 -2.50 7.85
N ILE A 358 -21.55 -3.75 7.51
CA ILE A 358 -20.56 -4.72 7.01
C ILE A 358 -19.78 -4.17 5.80
N GLU A 359 -20.46 -3.61 4.81
CA GLU A 359 -19.79 -3.05 3.62
C GLU A 359 -18.93 -1.82 3.95
N ARG A 360 -19.28 -1.11 5.02
CA ARG A 360 -18.68 0.16 5.41
C ARG A 360 -17.49 0.02 6.35
N ILE A 361 -17.28 -1.14 6.97
CA ILE A 361 -16.18 -1.32 7.96
C ILE A 361 -14.79 -1.16 7.33
N PHE A 362 -14.71 -1.29 6.01
CA PHE A 362 -13.49 -1.10 5.25
C PHE A 362 -13.40 0.30 4.61
N GLU A 363 -14.41 1.16 4.77
CA GLU A 363 -14.31 2.56 4.34
C GLU A 363 -13.27 3.29 5.19
N PRO A 364 -12.41 4.13 4.58
CA PRO A 364 -11.49 4.97 5.34
C PRO A 364 -12.21 5.79 6.42
N PHE A 365 -11.64 5.83 7.62
CA PHE A 365 -12.17 6.58 8.80
C PHE A 365 -13.50 6.08 9.35
N PHE A 366 -14.06 4.99 8.83
CA PHE A 366 -15.26 4.42 9.40
C PHE A 366 -14.94 3.72 10.72
N THR A 367 -15.54 4.20 11.81
CA THR A 367 -15.32 3.68 13.15
C THR A 367 -16.50 3.97 14.05
N THR A 368 -16.93 2.96 14.80
CA THR A 368 -17.96 3.09 15.85
C THR A 368 -17.36 3.52 17.19
N ARG A 369 -16.03 3.63 17.27
CA ARG A 369 -15.26 3.92 18.48
C ARG A 369 -14.48 5.23 18.38
N ALA A 370 -14.88 6.18 17.53
CA ALA A 370 -14.23 7.49 17.41
C ALA A 370 -14.05 8.19 18.77
N SER A 371 -15.07 8.12 19.63
CA SER A 371 -15.05 8.68 20.99
C SER A 371 -14.14 7.95 21.97
N ARG A 372 -13.65 6.75 21.62
CA ARG A 372 -12.71 5.92 22.39
C ARG A 372 -11.35 5.78 21.66
N GLY A 373 -11.04 6.69 20.73
CA GLY A 373 -9.74 6.74 20.04
C GLY A 373 -9.58 5.79 18.85
N GLY A 374 -10.65 5.16 18.36
CA GLY A 374 -10.57 4.28 17.19
C GLY A 374 -10.44 5.07 15.89
N SER A 375 -9.33 4.91 15.16
CA SER A 375 -9.00 5.65 13.93
C SER A 375 -9.81 5.26 12.69
N GLY A 376 -10.41 4.07 12.67
CA GLY A 376 -11.12 3.55 11.49
C GLY A 376 -10.21 3.18 10.31
N MET A 377 -8.90 3.11 10.52
CA MET A 377 -7.92 2.83 9.46
C MET A 377 -7.50 1.35 9.40
N GLY A 378 -7.67 0.61 10.49
CA GLY A 378 -7.13 -0.75 10.62
C GLY A 378 -7.68 -1.74 9.60
N LEU A 379 -9.00 -1.79 9.39
CA LEU A 379 -9.63 -2.74 8.45
C LEU A 379 -9.46 -2.32 6.99
N MET A 380 -9.47 -1.02 6.70
CA MET A 380 -9.14 -0.53 5.37
C MET A 380 -7.73 -0.99 4.97
N LEU A 381 -6.75 -0.84 5.85
CA LEU A 381 -5.38 -1.32 5.62
C LEU A 381 -5.32 -2.85 5.45
N VAL A 382 -6.14 -3.60 6.19
CA VAL A 382 -6.25 -5.05 5.97
C VAL A 382 -6.70 -5.35 4.54
N ARG A 383 -7.77 -4.71 4.05
CA ARG A 383 -8.26 -4.94 2.68
C ARG A 383 -7.20 -4.57 1.65
N ASP A 384 -6.61 -3.39 1.74
CA ASP A 384 -5.60 -2.91 0.78
C ASP A 384 -4.38 -3.85 0.72
N LEU A 385 -3.89 -4.32 1.88
CA LEU A 385 -2.76 -5.25 1.93
C LEU A 385 -3.13 -6.64 1.42
N VAL A 386 -4.32 -7.13 1.71
CA VAL A 386 -4.79 -8.44 1.23
C VAL A 386 -4.97 -8.41 -0.29
N GLU A 387 -5.59 -7.37 -0.84
CA GLU A 387 -5.76 -7.17 -2.29
C GLU A 387 -4.41 -7.01 -3.00
N LYS A 388 -3.45 -6.29 -2.38
CA LYS A 388 -2.07 -6.19 -2.88
C LYS A 388 -1.39 -7.54 -3.09
N TYR A 389 -1.80 -8.58 -2.37
CA TYR A 389 -1.26 -9.94 -2.45
C TYR A 389 -2.20 -10.93 -3.15
N ASP A 390 -3.10 -10.43 -4.00
CA ASP A 390 -4.10 -11.22 -4.75
C ASP A 390 -5.00 -12.07 -3.83
N GLY A 391 -5.17 -11.61 -2.60
CA GLY A 391 -5.96 -12.25 -1.56
C GLY A 391 -7.40 -11.77 -1.52
N GLN A 392 -8.17 -12.35 -0.60
CA GLN A 392 -9.55 -11.95 -0.32
C GLN A 392 -9.78 -11.82 1.18
N VAL A 393 -10.61 -10.86 1.58
CA VAL A 393 -11.05 -10.68 2.96
C VAL A 393 -12.56 -10.81 3.04
N GLU A 394 -13.04 -11.69 3.90
CA GLU A 394 -14.45 -11.91 4.19
C GLU A 394 -14.75 -11.60 5.66
N VAL A 395 -15.99 -11.22 5.93
CA VAL A 395 -16.48 -10.95 7.27
C VAL A 395 -17.84 -11.62 7.46
N GLU A 396 -17.95 -12.41 8.52
CA GLU A 396 -19.19 -12.98 9.01
C GLU A 396 -19.42 -12.43 10.42
N SER A 397 -20.53 -11.74 10.66
CA SER A 397 -20.78 -11.11 11.97
C SER A 397 -22.25 -11.09 12.32
N THR A 398 -22.54 -11.34 13.59
CA THR A 398 -23.89 -11.26 14.15
C THR A 398 -23.86 -10.42 15.42
N VAL A 399 -24.73 -9.41 15.47
CA VAL A 399 -24.80 -8.48 16.61
C VAL A 399 -25.07 -9.26 17.90
N GLY A 400 -24.19 -9.09 18.88
CA GLY A 400 -24.24 -9.75 20.19
C GLY A 400 -23.68 -11.18 20.22
N GLU A 401 -23.27 -11.75 19.09
CA GLU A 401 -22.64 -13.08 19.04
C GLU A 401 -21.14 -13.01 18.75
N GLY A 402 -20.70 -12.06 17.91
CA GLY A 402 -19.29 -11.86 17.59
C GLY A 402 -19.01 -11.61 16.12
N THR A 403 -17.74 -11.65 15.75
CA THR A 403 -17.26 -11.42 14.38
C THR A 403 -16.20 -12.45 14.01
N LEU A 404 -16.31 -13.00 12.81
CA LEU A 404 -15.30 -13.80 12.15
C LEU A 404 -14.75 -13.02 10.96
N MET A 405 -13.46 -12.71 11.00
CA MET A 405 -12.71 -12.16 9.89
C MET A 405 -11.90 -13.29 9.24
N ARG A 406 -12.07 -13.50 7.93
CA ARG A 406 -11.35 -14.51 7.15
C ARG A 406 -10.49 -13.81 6.11
N VAL A 407 -9.20 -14.10 6.10
CA VAL A 407 -8.24 -13.64 5.10
C VAL A 407 -7.73 -14.84 4.33
N GLU A 408 -7.81 -14.77 3.01
CA GLU A 408 -7.32 -15.79 2.09
C GLU A 408 -6.15 -15.24 1.27
N LEU A 409 -5.05 -15.98 1.21
CA LEU A 409 -3.88 -15.63 0.41
C LEU A 409 -3.50 -16.81 -0.50
N PRO A 410 -3.10 -16.57 -1.76
CA PRO A 410 -2.66 -17.64 -2.65
C PRO A 410 -1.35 -18.27 -2.14
N THR A 411 -1.27 -19.60 -2.20
CA THR A 411 -0.01 -20.32 -1.93
C THR A 411 0.98 -20.11 -3.08
N VAL A 412 2.28 -20.13 -2.79
CA VAL A 412 3.29 -20.24 -3.85
C VAL A 412 3.21 -21.66 -4.41
N ALA A 413 2.69 -21.84 -5.62
CA ALA A 413 2.72 -23.12 -6.31
C ALA A 413 4.18 -23.57 -6.53
N GLU A 414 4.46 -24.86 -6.40
CA GLU A 414 5.80 -25.46 -6.54
C GLU A 414 6.39 -25.42 -7.97
N GLU A 415 5.82 -24.68 -8.93
CA GLU A 415 6.15 -24.81 -10.35
C GLU A 415 7.42 -24.08 -10.84
N ASP A 416 8.12 -23.27 -10.02
CA ASP A 416 9.32 -22.53 -10.45
C ASP A 416 10.66 -23.12 -9.96
N ARG A 417 10.75 -24.45 -9.78
CA ARG A 417 12.03 -25.17 -9.62
C ARG A 417 12.34 -26.09 -10.82
N GLY A 418 12.02 -25.64 -12.03
CA GLY A 418 12.38 -26.28 -13.30
C GLY A 418 13.68 -25.77 -13.88
#